data_AF-A0A6H1WY66-F1
#
_entry.id   AF-A0A6H1WY66-F1
#
_cell.length_a   1.000
_cell.length_b   1.000
_cell.length_c   1.000
_cell.angle_alpha   90.00
_cell.angle_beta   90.00
_cell.angle_gamma   90.00
#
_symmetry.space_group_name_H-M   'P 1'
#
loop_
_entity.id
_entity.type
_entity.pdbx_description
1 polymer ?
#
loop_
_entity_poly.entity_id
_entity_poly.type
_entity_poly.pdbx_seq_one_letter_code
_entity_poly.pdbx_strand_id
1 'polypeptide(L)'
;MSIIVTAVFALVVVWIVYKFIKEKQYSNEATLGNIASTIGVLGTFVGISIGLLEFDPNNITESVPMLLAGMKIAFATSIVGMSGSIFMKYVALKNEDEENIDDIIELFNTMIKESREVNSTLIQNQIQTEDVLNKVSKLWISSQREFTKTLSEELHSLNLNTSAKQEELVSEFKKLGETFTELNRGVNSLLNWQENYKDTVEMTIEELNKVVSSISYIEESMAHISENSSLIKENNENLSSVLKDIKYSQSIIIDGTKSIISISEKANESIPIINTYFEKSNEAFKIEVGEYLNQFKMMVYSLKECVPEVNSYLLKSTRRFDQTLSNFTSELESTLKQNTISMNNQLEIIKKSSTNLNINIENSISDSTKRIENITNATSKQIKIMVEDMEKIFTRKIDKLDEVLEMELTKSLSSLGNQLATISERFASDYTPLADKLREVVELSKGV
;
A
#
# COMPACT_ATOMS: atom_id res chain seq x y z
N MET A 1 17.14 32.68 -9.88
CA MET A 1 17.94 32.56 -8.64
C MET A 1 19.27 31.86 -8.89
N SER A 2 19.28 30.76 -9.65
CA SER A 2 20.48 29.96 -10.02
C SER A 2 21.68 30.75 -10.57
N ILE A 3 21.49 31.64 -11.55
CA ILE A 3 22.58 32.42 -12.18
C ILE A 3 23.28 33.35 -11.18
N ILE A 4 22.51 33.90 -10.22
CA ILE A 4 23.02 34.83 -9.21
C ILE A 4 23.92 34.08 -8.20
N VAL A 5 23.52 32.88 -7.79
CA VAL A 5 24.30 32.03 -6.87
C VAL A 5 25.64 31.63 -7.51
N THR A 6 25.64 31.22 -8.78
CA THR A 6 26.86 30.87 -9.50
C THR A 6 27.80 32.06 -9.69
N ALA A 7 27.24 33.25 -9.98
CA ALA A 7 28.03 34.48 -10.13
C ALA A 7 28.68 34.94 -8.81
N VAL A 8 27.94 34.87 -7.70
CA VAL A 8 28.48 35.19 -6.36
C VAL A 8 29.59 34.21 -5.98
N PHE A 9 29.39 32.92 -6.24
CA PHE A 9 30.38 31.90 -5.94
C PHE A 9 31.66 32.07 -6.78
N ALA A 10 31.53 32.35 -8.07
CA ALA A 10 32.67 32.65 -8.95
C ALA A 10 33.44 33.89 -8.48
N LEU A 11 32.76 34.95 -8.04
CA LEU A 11 33.40 36.15 -7.50
C LEU A 11 34.17 35.87 -6.19
N VAL A 12 33.66 35.00 -5.32
CA VAL A 12 34.36 34.57 -4.10
C VAL A 12 35.63 33.79 -4.45
N VAL A 13 35.58 32.86 -5.41
CA VAL A 13 36.76 32.10 -5.83
C VAL A 13 37.81 33.02 -6.49
N VAL A 14 37.38 33.94 -7.36
CA VAL A 14 38.28 34.93 -7.98
C VAL A 14 38.92 35.85 -6.93
N TRP A 15 38.17 36.26 -5.91
CA TRP A 15 38.71 37.05 -4.80
C TRP A 15 39.75 36.29 -3.98
N ILE A 16 39.53 34.99 -3.71
CA ILE A 16 40.50 34.12 -3.02
C ILE A 16 41.79 33.98 -3.84
N VAL A 17 41.67 33.73 -5.14
CA VAL A 17 42.83 33.63 -6.06
C VAL A 17 43.56 34.97 -6.17
N TYR A 18 42.85 36.09 -6.25
CA TYR A 18 43.46 37.42 -6.27
C TYR A 18 44.22 37.72 -4.97
N LYS A 19 43.64 37.38 -3.81
CA LYS A 19 44.28 37.52 -2.51
C LYS A 19 45.54 36.64 -2.41
N PHE A 20 45.49 35.41 -2.92
CA PHE A 20 46.64 34.49 -3.01
C PHE A 20 47.80 35.07 -3.83
N ILE A 21 47.52 35.74 -4.95
CA ILE A 21 48.57 36.36 -5.79
C ILE A 21 49.16 37.63 -5.13
N LYS A 22 48.35 38.37 -4.36
CA LYS A 22 48.74 39.68 -3.78
C LYS A 22 49.47 39.56 -2.44
N GLU A 23 49.06 38.65 -1.57
CA GLU A 23 49.74 38.38 -0.29
C GLU A 23 50.90 37.40 -0.54
N LYS A 24 52.09 37.94 -0.85
CA LYS A 24 53.37 37.22 -1.01
C LYS A 24 53.88 36.54 0.28
N GLN A 25 53.02 35.89 1.07
CA GLN A 25 53.41 35.11 2.25
C GLN A 25 53.28 33.62 1.93
N TYR A 26 54.41 33.07 1.46
CA TYR A 26 54.58 31.76 0.87
C TYR A 26 54.62 30.59 1.89
N SER A 27 54.05 30.74 3.09
CA SER A 27 54.08 29.67 4.13
C SER A 27 52.73 28.99 4.40
N ASN A 28 51.63 29.47 3.80
CA ASN A 28 50.26 28.93 3.96
C ASN A 28 49.72 28.37 2.61
N GLU A 29 50.60 27.83 1.78
CA GLU A 29 50.33 27.60 0.35
C GLU A 29 49.48 26.35 0.09
N ALA A 30 49.77 25.26 0.80
CA ALA A 30 48.98 24.03 0.71
C ALA A 30 47.55 24.22 1.28
N THR A 31 47.40 25.05 2.30
CA THR A 31 46.11 25.31 2.96
C THR A 31 45.17 26.14 2.08
N LEU A 32 45.66 27.15 1.35
CA LEU A 32 44.82 27.98 0.47
C LEU A 32 44.34 27.22 -0.78
N GLY A 33 45.19 26.40 -1.39
CA GLY A 33 44.79 25.52 -2.49
C GLY A 33 43.72 24.50 -2.07
N ASN A 34 43.92 23.89 -0.89
CA ASN A 34 42.95 22.96 -0.31
C ASN A 34 41.63 23.68 0.05
N ILE A 35 41.67 24.90 0.60
CA ILE A 35 40.47 25.71 0.89
C ILE A 35 39.67 25.99 -0.40
N ALA A 36 40.31 26.33 -1.52
CA ALA A 36 39.59 26.55 -2.78
C ALA A 36 38.95 25.26 -3.33
N SER A 37 39.63 24.13 -3.21
CA SER A 37 39.05 22.81 -3.55
C SER A 37 37.86 22.47 -2.64
N THR A 38 38.00 22.66 -1.32
CA THR A 38 36.93 22.43 -0.34
C THR A 38 35.74 23.35 -0.58
N ILE A 39 35.97 24.61 -0.96
CA ILE A 39 34.91 25.54 -1.36
C ILE A 39 34.20 25.00 -2.61
N GLY A 40 34.93 24.54 -3.64
CA GLY A 40 34.34 23.90 -4.82
C GLY A 40 33.48 22.67 -4.52
N VAL A 41 33.93 21.82 -3.60
CA VAL A 41 33.15 20.67 -3.08
C VAL A 41 31.90 21.16 -2.35
N LEU A 42 32.02 22.20 -1.51
CA LEU A 42 30.88 22.79 -0.81
C LEU A 42 29.84 23.39 -1.79
N GLY A 43 30.28 24.03 -2.88
CA GLY A 43 29.41 24.49 -3.96
C GLY A 43 28.66 23.34 -4.65
N THR A 44 29.29 22.17 -4.76
CA THR A 44 28.67 20.96 -5.31
C THR A 44 27.52 20.48 -4.40
N PHE A 45 27.77 20.42 -3.09
CA PHE A 45 26.74 20.06 -2.11
C PHE A 45 25.57 21.05 -2.11
N VAL A 46 25.85 22.35 -2.15
CA VAL A 46 24.80 23.39 -2.21
C VAL A 46 23.98 23.27 -3.49
N GLY A 47 24.61 23.06 -4.65
CA GLY A 47 23.89 22.90 -5.92
C GLY A 47 22.99 21.66 -5.97
N ILE A 48 23.46 20.53 -5.43
CA ILE A 48 22.66 19.31 -5.29
C ILE A 48 21.52 19.51 -4.28
N SER A 49 21.77 20.13 -3.13
CA SER A 49 20.75 20.43 -2.13
C SER A 49 19.64 21.34 -2.67
N ILE A 50 19.98 22.36 -3.46
CA ILE A 50 18.99 23.22 -4.12
C ILE A 50 18.16 22.40 -5.12
N GLY A 51 18.79 21.53 -5.92
CA GLY A 51 18.09 20.65 -6.86
C GLY A 51 17.18 19.62 -6.20
N LEU A 52 17.51 19.18 -4.98
CA LEU A 52 16.71 18.24 -4.18
C LEU A 52 15.60 18.91 -3.38
N LEU A 53 15.77 20.18 -2.97
CA LEU A 53 14.73 20.94 -2.26
C LEU A 53 13.49 21.19 -3.13
N GLU A 54 13.67 21.28 -4.44
CA GLU A 54 12.60 21.45 -5.44
C GLU A 54 12.12 20.10 -6.03
N PHE A 55 12.67 18.96 -5.58
CA PHE A 55 12.33 17.65 -6.11
C PHE A 55 11.10 17.06 -5.41
N ASP A 56 9.99 16.94 -6.15
CA ASP A 56 8.80 16.20 -5.71
C ASP A 56 8.86 14.73 -6.19
N PRO A 57 8.90 13.73 -5.28
CA PRO A 57 8.87 12.31 -5.64
C PRO A 57 7.58 11.86 -6.34
N ASN A 58 6.49 12.61 -6.20
CA ASN A 58 5.19 12.26 -6.78
C ASN A 58 4.99 12.82 -8.19
N ASN A 59 5.84 13.75 -8.65
CA ASN A 59 5.76 14.37 -9.98
C ASN A 59 7.13 14.41 -10.68
N ILE A 60 7.68 13.22 -10.93
CA ILE A 60 9.03 13.01 -11.47
C ILE A 60 9.25 13.77 -12.80
N THR A 61 8.24 13.89 -13.65
CA THR A 61 8.36 14.51 -14.98
C THR A 61 8.71 16.00 -14.90
N GLU A 62 8.21 16.71 -13.88
CA GLU A 62 8.48 18.13 -13.66
C GLU A 62 9.70 18.36 -12.75
N SER A 63 9.96 17.41 -11.84
CA SER A 63 11.11 17.44 -10.90
C SER A 63 12.47 17.15 -11.57
N VAL A 64 12.51 16.33 -12.62
CA VAL A 64 13.77 15.95 -13.30
C VAL A 64 14.48 17.15 -13.97
N PRO A 65 13.79 18.01 -14.74
CA PRO A 65 14.41 19.23 -15.29
C PRO A 65 15.00 20.18 -14.23
N MET A 66 14.34 20.33 -13.08
CA MET A 66 14.82 21.18 -11.96
C MET A 66 16.04 20.57 -11.26
N LEU A 67 16.04 19.26 -11.04
CA LEU A 67 17.19 18.53 -10.51
C LEU A 67 18.42 18.67 -11.45
N LEU A 68 18.21 18.53 -12.76
CA LEU A 68 19.26 18.72 -13.76
C LEU A 68 19.81 20.15 -13.77
N ALA A 69 19.00 21.16 -13.45
CA ALA A 69 19.46 22.54 -13.30
C ALA A 69 20.33 22.72 -12.05
N GLY A 70 19.94 22.14 -10.91
CA GLY A 70 20.74 22.11 -9.67
C GLY A 70 22.08 21.38 -9.86
N MET A 71 22.08 20.26 -10.57
CA MET A 71 23.30 19.53 -10.94
C MET A 71 24.23 20.35 -11.83
N LYS A 72 23.71 21.10 -12.82
CA LYS A 72 24.54 21.99 -13.65
C LYS A 72 25.28 23.04 -12.83
N ILE A 73 24.64 23.59 -11.80
CA ILE A 73 25.26 24.54 -10.87
C ILE A 73 26.35 23.85 -10.07
N ALA A 74 26.06 22.68 -9.50
CA ALA A 74 26.99 21.87 -8.72
C ALA A 74 28.27 21.56 -9.52
N PHE A 75 28.13 21.13 -10.78
CA PHE A 75 29.26 20.88 -11.67
C PHE A 75 30.06 22.14 -11.99
N ALA A 76 29.40 23.26 -12.31
CA ALA A 76 30.08 24.51 -12.64
C ALA A 76 30.91 25.06 -11.45
N THR A 77 30.35 25.03 -10.23
CA THR A 77 31.07 25.48 -9.03
C THR A 77 32.25 24.58 -8.67
N SER A 78 32.13 23.27 -8.93
CA SER A 78 33.19 22.29 -8.70
C SER A 78 34.38 22.50 -9.64
N ILE A 79 34.10 22.67 -10.94
CA ILE A 79 35.12 22.94 -11.95
C ILE A 79 35.90 24.21 -11.61
N VAL A 80 35.20 25.30 -11.27
CA VAL A 80 35.84 26.58 -10.93
C VAL A 80 36.72 26.46 -9.66
N GLY A 81 36.26 25.77 -8.62
CA GLY A 81 37.04 25.53 -7.40
C GLY A 81 38.27 24.64 -7.62
N MET A 82 38.11 23.56 -8.38
CA MET A 82 39.21 22.64 -8.70
C MET A 82 40.24 23.28 -9.64
N SER A 83 39.82 24.01 -10.66
CA SER A 83 40.73 24.76 -11.54
C SER A 83 41.53 25.81 -10.78
N GLY A 84 40.90 26.52 -9.82
CA GLY A 84 41.59 27.43 -8.92
C GLY A 84 42.62 26.72 -8.04
N SER A 85 42.26 25.57 -7.44
CA SER A 85 43.18 24.76 -6.64
C SER A 85 44.39 24.24 -7.43
N ILE A 86 44.17 23.77 -8.66
CA ILE A 86 45.24 23.26 -9.52
C ILE A 86 46.18 24.40 -9.92
N PHE A 87 45.64 25.56 -10.28
CA PHE A 87 46.45 26.72 -10.62
C PHE A 87 47.32 27.19 -9.45
N MET A 88 46.77 27.19 -8.22
CA MET A 88 47.54 27.54 -7.02
C MET A 88 48.61 26.49 -6.68
N LYS A 89 48.30 25.19 -6.79
CA LYS A 89 49.30 24.11 -6.57
C LYS A 89 50.42 24.13 -7.60
N TYR A 90 50.11 24.45 -8.85
CA TYR A 90 51.11 24.61 -9.91
C TYR A 90 52.09 25.76 -9.62
N VAL A 91 51.58 26.88 -9.09
CA VAL A 91 52.43 28.02 -8.70
C VAL A 91 53.30 27.68 -7.48
N ALA A 92 52.80 26.87 -6.54
CA ALA A 92 53.56 26.41 -5.37
C ALA A 92 54.67 25.39 -5.72
N LEU A 93 54.36 24.38 -6.53
CA LEU A 93 55.29 23.30 -6.92
C LEU A 93 56.47 23.76 -7.78
N LYS A 94 56.39 24.95 -8.37
CA LYS A 94 57.50 25.54 -9.14
C LYS A 94 58.68 25.99 -8.25
N ASN A 95 58.50 26.01 -6.92
CA ASN A 95 59.45 26.65 -5.99
C ASN A 95 60.10 25.70 -4.96
N GLU A 96 59.82 24.40 -4.93
CA GLU A 96 60.50 23.45 -4.02
C GLU A 96 61.47 22.54 -4.78
N ASP A 97 62.76 22.64 -4.41
CA ASP A 97 63.89 21.84 -4.91
C ASP A 97 64.10 20.59 -4.03
N GLU A 98 63.73 19.40 -4.52
CA GLU A 98 64.49 18.13 -4.36
C GLU A 98 63.76 16.95 -5.03
N GLU A 99 64.54 16.03 -5.61
CA GLU A 99 64.17 14.94 -6.50
C GLU A 99 63.42 13.77 -5.83
N ASN A 100 62.40 13.23 -6.51
CA ASN A 100 62.29 11.79 -6.73
C ASN A 100 61.31 11.47 -7.88
N ILE A 101 61.85 11.31 -9.08
CA ILE A 101 61.08 10.97 -10.29
C ILE A 101 60.54 9.52 -10.22
N ASP A 102 61.20 8.64 -9.48
CA ASP A 102 60.78 7.25 -9.28
C ASP A 102 59.49 7.15 -8.44
N ASP A 103 59.32 7.99 -7.42
CA ASP A 103 58.09 8.06 -6.62
C ASP A 103 56.89 8.50 -7.47
N ILE A 104 57.12 9.33 -8.48
CA ILE A 104 56.08 9.77 -9.44
C ILE A 104 55.68 8.62 -10.36
N ILE A 105 56.64 7.83 -10.86
CA ILE A 105 56.36 6.65 -11.70
C ILE A 105 55.64 5.57 -10.89
N GLU A 106 56.02 5.35 -9.63
CA GLU A 106 55.36 4.42 -8.72
C GLU A 106 53.92 4.85 -8.40
N LEU A 107 53.69 6.15 -8.19
CA LEU A 107 52.35 6.71 -8.03
C LEU A 107 51.48 6.51 -9.28
N PHE A 108 52.04 6.69 -10.49
CA PHE A 108 51.31 6.43 -11.74
C PHE A 108 50.96 4.95 -11.93
N ASN A 109 51.88 4.04 -11.62
CA ASN A 109 51.62 2.60 -11.66
C ASN A 109 50.55 2.19 -10.64
N THR A 110 50.58 2.79 -9.45
CA THR A 110 49.55 2.60 -8.42
C THR A 110 48.19 3.11 -8.89
N MET A 111 48.12 4.28 -9.52
CA MET A 111 46.89 4.84 -10.07
C MET A 111 46.29 3.98 -11.20
N ILE A 112 47.13 3.40 -12.07
CA ILE A 112 46.68 2.44 -13.10
C ILE A 112 46.11 1.17 -12.44
N LYS A 113 46.77 0.67 -11.39
CA LYS A 113 46.31 -0.51 -10.65
C LYS A 113 44.96 -0.26 -9.97
N GLU A 114 44.82 0.86 -9.25
CA GLU A 114 43.56 1.26 -8.62
C GLU A 114 42.44 1.48 -9.66
N SER A 115 42.75 2.09 -10.81
CA SER A 115 41.79 2.25 -11.90
C SER A 115 41.29 0.90 -12.44
N ARG A 116 42.15 -0.11 -12.55
CA ARG A 116 41.75 -1.47 -12.98
C ARG A 116 40.91 -2.17 -11.92
N GLU A 117 41.24 -1.96 -10.65
CA GLU A 117 40.49 -2.52 -9.53
C GLU A 117 39.08 -1.93 -9.45
N VAL A 118 38.94 -0.61 -9.57
CA VAL A 118 37.64 0.08 -9.67
C VAL A 118 36.80 -0.44 -10.83
N ASN A 119 37.40 -0.67 -12.00
CA ASN A 119 36.71 -1.28 -13.15
C ASN A 119 36.19 -2.69 -12.81
N SER A 120 37.01 -3.52 -12.17
CA SER A 120 36.61 -4.88 -11.77
C SER A 120 35.46 -4.88 -10.77
N THR A 121 35.46 -3.98 -9.79
CA THR A 121 34.38 -3.85 -8.79
C THR A 121 33.09 -3.37 -9.43
N LEU A 122 33.16 -2.44 -10.39
CA LEU A 122 31.98 -1.98 -11.13
C LEU A 122 31.34 -3.09 -11.97
N ILE A 123 32.15 -3.90 -12.67
CA ILE A 123 31.65 -5.07 -13.42
C ILE A 123 30.97 -6.07 -12.47
N GLN A 124 31.56 -6.33 -11.29
CA GLN A 124 30.93 -7.19 -10.28
C GLN A 124 29.59 -6.63 -9.79
N ASN A 125 29.51 -5.32 -9.54
CA ASN A 125 28.26 -4.67 -9.16
C ASN A 125 27.18 -4.77 -10.26
N GLN A 126 27.57 -4.72 -11.54
CA GLN A 126 26.64 -4.92 -12.66
C GLN A 126 26.06 -6.34 -12.68
N ILE A 127 26.94 -7.36 -12.53
CA ILE A 127 26.53 -8.77 -12.48
C ILE A 127 25.59 -9.01 -11.29
N GLN A 128 25.92 -8.46 -10.12
CA GLN A 128 25.10 -8.59 -8.93
C GLN A 128 23.74 -7.89 -9.10
N THR A 129 23.71 -6.72 -9.72
CA THR A 129 22.46 -5.99 -10.03
C THR A 129 21.57 -6.79 -10.98
N GLU A 130 22.16 -7.41 -12.01
CA GLU A 130 21.43 -8.29 -12.93
C GLU A 130 20.84 -9.52 -12.23
N ASP A 131 21.61 -10.18 -11.34
CA ASP A 131 21.11 -11.32 -10.57
C ASP A 131 19.96 -10.94 -9.64
N VAL A 132 20.06 -9.79 -8.95
CA VAL A 132 18.97 -9.26 -8.11
C VAL A 132 17.73 -8.97 -8.95
N LEU A 133 17.87 -8.30 -10.09
CA LEU A 133 16.75 -8.03 -11.00
C LEU A 133 16.09 -9.32 -11.52
N ASN A 134 16.88 -10.34 -11.84
CA ASN A 134 16.38 -11.63 -12.28
C ASN A 134 15.64 -12.38 -11.15
N LYS A 135 16.15 -12.33 -9.92
CA LYS A 135 15.46 -12.89 -8.74
C LYS A 135 14.15 -12.19 -8.45
N VAL A 136 14.14 -10.85 -8.44
CA VAL A 136 12.92 -10.05 -8.25
C VAL A 136 11.91 -10.37 -9.35
N SER A 137 12.33 -10.44 -10.61
CA SER A 137 11.49 -10.82 -11.73
C SER A 137 10.87 -12.21 -11.55
N LYS A 138 11.65 -13.21 -11.09
CA LYS A 138 11.13 -14.57 -10.82
C LYS A 138 10.13 -14.59 -9.67
N LEU A 139 10.47 -13.98 -8.53
CA LEU A 139 9.61 -13.91 -7.34
C LEU A 139 8.30 -13.21 -7.64
N TRP A 140 8.35 -12.12 -8.41
CA TRP A 140 7.17 -11.39 -8.85
C TRP A 140 6.24 -12.25 -9.71
N ILE A 141 6.79 -12.93 -10.72
CA ILE A 141 6.01 -13.81 -11.59
C ILE A 141 5.38 -14.96 -10.80
N SER A 142 6.11 -15.57 -9.85
CA SER A 142 5.55 -16.64 -9.03
C SER A 142 4.47 -16.14 -8.07
N SER A 143 4.70 -15.01 -7.39
CA SER A 143 3.74 -14.43 -6.45
C SER A 143 2.45 -14.01 -7.17
N GLN A 144 2.56 -13.39 -8.35
CA GLN A 144 1.40 -13.00 -9.14
C GLN A 144 0.58 -14.21 -9.60
N ARG A 145 1.25 -15.29 -10.01
CA ARG A 145 0.59 -16.53 -10.42
C ARG A 145 -0.16 -17.16 -9.25
N GLU A 146 0.46 -17.20 -8.09
CA GLU A 146 -0.14 -17.74 -6.87
C GLU A 146 -1.33 -16.90 -6.42
N PHE A 147 -1.19 -15.57 -6.35
CA PHE A 147 -2.29 -14.65 -6.04
C PHE A 147 -3.48 -14.82 -7.00
N THR A 148 -3.21 -14.86 -8.30
CA THR A 148 -4.27 -15.05 -9.33
C THR A 148 -4.97 -16.39 -9.15
N LYS A 149 -4.22 -17.45 -8.85
CA LYS A 149 -4.78 -18.79 -8.61
C LYS A 149 -5.65 -18.81 -7.36
N THR A 150 -5.14 -18.35 -6.22
CA THR A 150 -5.86 -18.34 -4.95
C THR A 150 -7.13 -17.51 -5.03
N LEU A 151 -7.06 -16.31 -5.61
CA LEU A 151 -8.23 -15.45 -5.76
C LEU A 151 -9.29 -16.07 -6.69
N SER A 152 -8.87 -16.76 -7.76
CA SER A 152 -9.78 -17.50 -8.64
C SER A 152 -10.48 -18.64 -7.90
N GLU A 153 -9.74 -19.41 -7.09
CA GLU A 153 -10.28 -20.49 -6.25
C GLU A 153 -11.28 -19.95 -5.20
N GLU A 154 -10.94 -18.86 -4.51
CA GLU A 154 -11.82 -18.21 -3.53
C GLU A 154 -13.10 -17.67 -4.18
N LEU A 155 -13.01 -16.98 -5.31
CA LEU A 155 -14.18 -16.49 -6.04
C LEU A 155 -15.08 -17.63 -6.53
N HIS A 156 -14.48 -18.72 -7.03
CA HIS A 156 -15.25 -19.90 -7.43
C HIS A 156 -15.98 -20.52 -6.23
N SER A 157 -15.30 -20.65 -5.09
CA SER A 157 -15.90 -21.18 -3.87
C SER A 157 -17.04 -20.30 -3.34
N LEU A 158 -16.86 -18.97 -3.35
CA LEU A 158 -17.89 -18.01 -2.95
C LEU A 158 -19.12 -18.12 -3.85
N ASN A 159 -18.91 -18.25 -5.17
CA ASN A 159 -19.98 -18.40 -6.15
C ASN A 159 -20.78 -19.69 -5.90
N LEU A 160 -20.10 -20.84 -5.77
CA LEU A 160 -20.77 -22.12 -5.48
C LEU A 160 -21.56 -22.09 -4.18
N ASN A 161 -20.95 -21.58 -3.09
CA ASN A 161 -21.60 -21.52 -1.79
C ASN A 161 -22.82 -20.59 -1.81
N THR A 162 -22.73 -19.45 -2.49
CA THR A 162 -23.83 -18.49 -2.57
C THR A 162 -24.98 -19.05 -3.41
N SER A 163 -24.67 -19.67 -4.55
CA SER A 163 -25.66 -20.31 -5.42
C SER A 163 -26.39 -21.45 -4.70
N ALA A 164 -25.66 -22.31 -3.99
CA ALA A 164 -26.25 -23.39 -3.19
C ALA A 164 -27.20 -22.86 -2.11
N LYS A 165 -26.81 -21.79 -1.40
CA LYS A 165 -27.67 -21.19 -0.36
C LYS A 165 -28.92 -20.52 -0.95
N GLN A 166 -28.82 -19.95 -2.14
CA GLN A 166 -29.96 -19.39 -2.86
C GLN A 166 -30.92 -20.49 -3.33
N GLU A 167 -30.40 -21.61 -3.82
CA GLU A 167 -31.22 -22.76 -4.24
C GLU A 167 -31.96 -23.40 -3.05
N GLU A 168 -31.30 -23.50 -1.89
CA GLU A 168 -31.92 -23.91 -0.63
C GLU A 168 -33.08 -22.96 -0.24
N LEU A 169 -32.87 -21.65 -0.31
CA LEU A 169 -33.90 -20.66 0.01
C LEU A 169 -35.12 -20.77 -0.92
N VAL A 170 -34.89 -20.93 -2.23
CA VAL A 170 -35.96 -21.15 -3.21
C VAL A 170 -36.73 -22.44 -2.92
N SER A 171 -36.02 -23.51 -2.56
CA SER A 171 -36.62 -24.80 -2.19
C SER A 171 -37.51 -24.67 -0.96
N GLU A 172 -37.05 -24.00 0.09
CA GLU A 172 -37.83 -23.76 1.31
C GLU A 172 -39.09 -22.92 1.04
N PHE A 173 -38.99 -21.88 0.20
CA PHE A 173 -40.17 -21.10 -0.20
C PHE A 173 -41.17 -21.91 -1.02
N LYS A 174 -40.71 -22.86 -1.83
CA LYS A 174 -41.59 -23.78 -2.55
C LYS A 174 -42.35 -24.70 -1.58
N LYS A 175 -41.65 -25.30 -0.61
CA LYS A 175 -42.28 -26.12 0.44
C LYS A 175 -43.30 -25.33 1.26
N LEU A 176 -43.01 -24.06 1.55
CA LEU A 176 -43.95 -23.16 2.22
C LEU A 176 -45.24 -23.00 1.39
N GLY A 177 -45.13 -22.81 0.07
CA GLY A 177 -46.29 -22.74 -0.83
C GLY A 177 -47.11 -24.05 -0.89
N GLU A 178 -46.46 -25.20 -0.86
CA GLU A 178 -47.13 -26.51 -0.77
C GLU A 178 -47.90 -26.63 0.56
N THR A 179 -47.30 -26.19 1.66
CA THR A 179 -47.93 -26.17 2.99
C THR A 179 -49.17 -25.28 3.02
N PHE A 180 -49.12 -24.11 2.37
CA PHE A 180 -50.30 -23.24 2.24
C PHE A 180 -51.42 -23.87 1.40
N THR A 181 -51.08 -24.72 0.43
CA THR A 181 -52.08 -25.44 -0.37
C THR A 181 -52.83 -26.46 0.50
N GLU A 182 -52.12 -27.20 1.35
CA GLU A 182 -52.74 -28.10 2.32
C GLU A 182 -53.55 -27.34 3.38
N LEU A 183 -53.04 -26.21 3.88
CA LEU A 183 -53.80 -25.35 4.79
C LEU A 183 -55.13 -24.91 4.16
N ASN A 184 -55.11 -24.47 2.90
CA ASN A 184 -56.32 -24.06 2.19
C ASN A 184 -57.34 -25.21 2.04
N ARG A 185 -56.87 -26.46 1.85
CA ARG A 185 -57.75 -27.64 1.88
C ARG A 185 -58.39 -27.84 3.25
N GLY A 186 -57.61 -27.70 4.32
CA GLY A 186 -58.12 -27.79 5.69
C GLY A 186 -59.21 -26.75 6.00
N VAL A 187 -59.04 -25.51 5.52
CA VAL A 187 -60.05 -24.44 5.66
C VAL A 187 -61.34 -24.77 4.94
N ASN A 188 -61.25 -25.27 3.72
CA ASN A 188 -62.44 -25.70 2.97
C ASN A 188 -63.18 -26.84 3.68
N SER A 189 -62.45 -27.79 4.26
CA SER A 189 -63.06 -28.86 5.06
C SER A 189 -63.76 -28.32 6.32
N LEU A 190 -63.18 -27.31 6.98
CA LEU A 190 -63.80 -26.63 8.13
C LEU A 190 -65.08 -25.88 7.74
N LEU A 191 -65.08 -25.19 6.60
CA LEU A 191 -66.28 -24.57 6.04
C LEU A 191 -67.39 -25.60 5.81
N ASN A 192 -67.05 -26.73 5.19
CA ASN A 192 -68.02 -27.79 4.92
C ASN A 192 -68.54 -28.44 6.22
N TRP A 193 -67.67 -28.61 7.22
CA TRP A 193 -68.08 -29.08 8.54
C TRP A 193 -69.03 -28.10 9.23
N GLN A 194 -68.77 -26.80 9.15
CA GLN A 194 -69.64 -25.76 9.71
C GLN A 194 -71.04 -25.79 9.08
N GLU A 195 -71.11 -25.97 7.76
CA GLU A 195 -72.38 -26.09 7.03
C GLU A 195 -73.17 -27.33 7.48
N ASN A 196 -72.52 -28.50 7.57
CA ASN A 196 -73.17 -29.73 8.05
C ASN A 196 -73.59 -29.65 9.54
N TYR A 197 -72.82 -28.96 10.38
CA TYR A 197 -73.17 -28.78 11.80
C TYR A 197 -74.42 -27.93 11.98
N LYS A 198 -74.61 -26.90 11.14
CA LYS A 198 -75.83 -26.09 11.11
C LYS A 198 -77.07 -26.95 10.89
N ASP A 199 -77.02 -27.87 9.94
CA ASP A 199 -78.16 -28.77 9.64
C ASP A 199 -78.48 -29.68 10.83
N THR A 200 -77.44 -30.14 11.55
CA THR A 200 -77.61 -30.95 12.76
C THR A 200 -78.32 -30.17 13.87
N VAL A 201 -77.99 -28.88 14.04
CA VAL A 201 -78.67 -28.01 15.02
C VAL A 201 -80.12 -27.75 14.63
N GLU A 202 -80.39 -27.48 13.35
CA GLU A 202 -81.76 -27.29 12.84
C GLU A 202 -82.63 -28.54 13.06
N MET A 203 -82.11 -29.73 12.77
CA MET A 203 -82.79 -31.00 13.08
C MET A 203 -83.02 -31.19 14.58
N THR A 204 -82.06 -30.80 15.42
CA THR A 204 -82.18 -30.94 16.89
C THR A 204 -83.29 -30.03 17.44
N ILE A 205 -83.43 -28.82 16.90
CA ILE A 205 -84.53 -27.89 17.24
C ILE A 205 -85.88 -28.49 16.81
N GLU A 206 -85.97 -29.08 15.62
CA GLU A 206 -87.20 -29.77 15.18
C GLU A 206 -87.59 -30.93 16.10
N GLU A 207 -86.63 -31.77 16.51
CA GLU A 207 -86.89 -32.87 17.45
C GLU A 207 -87.29 -32.35 18.84
N LEU A 208 -86.65 -31.29 19.35
CA LEU A 208 -87.06 -30.65 20.61
C LEU A 208 -88.49 -30.12 20.54
N ASN A 209 -88.90 -29.53 19.42
CA ASN A 209 -90.29 -29.07 19.21
C ASN A 209 -91.31 -30.24 19.23
N LYS A 210 -90.94 -31.42 18.71
CA LYS A 210 -91.78 -32.63 18.81
C LYS A 210 -91.88 -33.14 20.25
N VAL A 211 -90.83 -32.99 21.05
CA VAL A 211 -90.86 -33.31 22.48
C VAL A 211 -91.83 -32.36 23.21
N VAL A 212 -91.81 -31.06 22.90
CA VAL A 212 -92.76 -30.08 23.48
C VAL A 212 -94.20 -30.46 23.18
N SER A 213 -94.53 -30.73 21.92
CA SER A 213 -95.91 -31.07 21.56
C SER A 213 -96.37 -32.36 22.25
N SER A 214 -95.48 -33.35 22.37
CA SER A 214 -95.74 -34.59 23.12
C SER A 214 -96.00 -34.32 24.60
N ILE A 215 -95.25 -33.41 25.23
CA ILE A 215 -95.47 -33.00 26.62
C ILE A 215 -96.83 -32.29 26.79
N SER A 216 -97.23 -31.43 25.85
CA SER A 216 -98.55 -30.79 25.87
C SER A 216 -99.69 -31.82 25.74
N TYR A 217 -99.52 -32.85 24.89
CA TYR A 217 -100.50 -33.95 24.82
C TYR A 217 -100.59 -34.76 26.11
N ILE A 218 -99.46 -34.95 26.81
CA ILE A 218 -99.43 -35.60 28.13
C ILE A 218 -100.15 -34.72 29.16
N GLU A 219 -99.94 -33.40 29.15
CA GLU A 219 -100.64 -32.44 30.02
C GLU A 219 -102.16 -32.57 29.89
N GLU A 220 -102.67 -32.51 28.65
CA GLU A 220 -104.09 -32.64 28.34
C GLU A 220 -104.66 -34.00 28.77
N SER A 221 -103.93 -35.09 28.46
CA SER A 221 -104.33 -36.44 28.88
C SER A 221 -104.35 -36.60 30.40
N MET A 222 -103.39 -35.99 31.10
CA MET A 222 -103.33 -36.01 32.57
C MET A 222 -104.44 -35.18 33.20
N ALA A 223 -104.82 -34.04 32.59
CA ALA A 223 -105.98 -33.26 33.01
C ALA A 223 -107.27 -34.10 32.94
N HIS A 224 -107.49 -34.81 31.83
CA HIS A 224 -108.62 -35.73 31.67
C HIS A 224 -108.60 -36.90 32.66
N ILE A 225 -107.42 -37.48 32.95
CA ILE A 225 -107.30 -38.55 33.96
C ILE A 225 -107.61 -38.02 35.36
N SER A 226 -107.14 -36.81 35.68
CA SER A 226 -107.41 -36.16 36.97
C SER A 226 -108.90 -35.90 37.17
N GLU A 227 -109.56 -35.36 36.14
CA GLU A 227 -111.01 -35.13 36.11
C GLU A 227 -111.80 -36.44 36.26
N ASN A 228 -111.47 -37.46 35.46
CA ASN A 228 -112.10 -38.77 35.56
C ASN A 228 -111.85 -39.44 36.93
N SER A 229 -110.66 -39.26 37.52
CA SER A 229 -110.35 -39.76 38.86
C SER A 229 -111.23 -39.07 39.93
N SER A 230 -111.49 -37.78 39.79
CA SER A 230 -112.42 -37.04 40.65
C SER A 230 -113.86 -37.55 40.51
N LEU A 231 -114.32 -37.82 39.29
CA LEU A 231 -115.66 -38.37 39.04
C LEU A 231 -115.80 -39.82 39.56
N ILE A 232 -114.74 -40.63 39.45
CA ILE A 232 -114.69 -41.98 40.04
C ILE A 232 -114.71 -41.90 41.58
N LYS A 233 -114.06 -40.90 42.18
CA LYS A 233 -114.13 -40.64 43.63
C LYS A 233 -115.56 -40.34 44.06
N GLU A 234 -116.27 -39.48 43.33
CA GLU A 234 -117.67 -39.12 43.60
C GLU A 234 -118.60 -40.35 43.50
N ASN A 235 -118.45 -41.18 42.46
CA ASN A 235 -119.27 -42.39 42.29
C ASN A 235 -118.98 -43.51 43.31
N ASN A 236 -117.76 -43.58 43.86
CA ASN A 236 -117.34 -44.64 44.80
C ASN A 236 -117.60 -44.36 46.29
N GLU A 237 -118.14 -43.19 46.66
CA GLU A 237 -118.58 -42.93 48.05
C GLU A 237 -119.67 -43.91 48.52
N ASN A 238 -120.24 -44.72 47.61
CA ASN A 238 -121.35 -45.66 47.85
C ASN A 238 -120.96 -47.14 48.13
N LEU A 239 -119.67 -47.55 48.15
CA LEU A 239 -119.30 -48.99 48.23
C LEU A 239 -118.29 -49.34 49.36
N SER A 240 -118.75 -49.81 50.54
CA SER A 240 -118.02 -49.74 51.82
C SER A 240 -117.13 -50.93 52.30
N SER A 241 -116.37 -51.67 51.48
CA SER A 241 -115.35 -52.58 52.08
C SER A 241 -114.11 -52.92 51.25
N VAL A 242 -114.16 -52.79 49.92
CA VAL A 242 -112.97 -52.88 49.04
C VAL A 242 -112.09 -51.60 49.14
N LEU A 243 -112.51 -50.64 49.98
CA LEU A 243 -112.07 -49.24 50.02
C LEU A 243 -110.67 -48.95 50.60
N LYS A 244 -110.03 -49.83 51.36
CA LYS A 244 -108.81 -49.42 52.11
C LYS A 244 -107.56 -49.40 51.23
N ASP A 245 -107.35 -50.44 50.44
CA ASP A 245 -106.19 -50.55 49.54
C ASP A 245 -106.38 -49.71 48.26
N ILE A 246 -107.63 -49.55 47.82
CA ILE A 246 -108.00 -48.67 46.70
C ILE A 246 -107.82 -47.20 47.07
N LYS A 247 -108.15 -46.75 48.29
CA LYS A 247 -107.87 -45.37 48.74
C LYS A 247 -106.39 -45.04 48.75
N TYR A 248 -105.53 -45.98 49.14
CA TYR A 248 -104.08 -45.76 49.15
C TYR A 248 -103.52 -45.64 47.73
N SER A 249 -103.90 -46.54 46.82
CA SER A 249 -103.51 -46.44 45.40
C SER A 249 -104.06 -45.16 44.73
N GLN A 250 -105.27 -44.72 45.07
CA GLN A 250 -105.84 -43.46 44.60
C GLN A 250 -105.03 -42.24 45.05
N SER A 251 -104.63 -42.19 46.33
CA SER A 251 -103.78 -41.09 46.83
C SER A 251 -102.45 -41.04 46.07
N ILE A 252 -101.83 -42.20 45.84
CA ILE A 252 -100.57 -42.29 45.07
C ILE A 252 -100.78 -41.81 43.63
N ILE A 253 -101.90 -42.16 42.98
CA ILE A 253 -102.20 -41.70 41.61
C ILE A 253 -102.46 -40.19 41.58
N ILE A 254 -103.17 -39.63 42.55
CA ILE A 254 -103.46 -38.18 42.63
C ILE A 254 -102.18 -37.38 42.88
N ASP A 255 -101.32 -37.84 43.80
CA ASP A 255 -100.07 -37.15 44.11
C ASP A 255 -99.04 -37.33 42.97
N GLY A 256 -99.03 -38.49 42.33
CA GLY A 256 -98.25 -38.76 41.12
C GLY A 256 -98.69 -37.89 39.93
N THR A 257 -99.99 -37.73 39.71
CA THR A 257 -100.53 -36.85 38.64
C THR A 257 -100.22 -35.39 38.92
N LYS A 258 -100.37 -34.90 40.15
CA LYS A 258 -99.93 -33.53 40.51
C LYS A 258 -98.45 -33.30 40.29
N SER A 259 -97.62 -34.29 40.64
CA SER A 259 -96.18 -34.22 40.41
C SER A 259 -95.84 -34.16 38.92
N ILE A 260 -96.50 -35.00 38.09
CA ILE A 260 -96.35 -35.01 36.63
C ILE A 260 -96.85 -33.71 36.00
N ILE A 261 -97.98 -33.16 36.45
CA ILE A 261 -98.49 -31.85 36.01
C ILE A 261 -97.46 -30.76 36.34
N SER A 262 -96.88 -30.74 37.56
CA SER A 262 -95.85 -29.74 37.89
C SER A 262 -94.56 -29.89 37.07
N ILE A 263 -94.19 -31.13 36.70
CA ILE A 263 -93.05 -31.40 35.82
C ILE A 263 -93.39 -30.93 34.40
N SER A 264 -94.63 -31.18 33.94
CA SER A 264 -95.13 -30.74 32.65
C SER A 264 -95.17 -29.22 32.55
N GLU A 265 -95.75 -28.50 33.53
CA GLU A 265 -95.75 -27.05 33.61
C GLU A 265 -94.32 -26.48 33.58
N LYS A 266 -93.42 -27.00 34.42
CA LYS A 266 -92.01 -26.58 34.41
C LYS A 266 -91.31 -26.87 33.08
N ALA A 267 -91.63 -27.97 32.42
CA ALA A 267 -91.10 -28.28 31.09
C ALA A 267 -91.69 -27.34 30.02
N ASN A 268 -92.98 -27.02 30.11
CA ASN A 268 -93.68 -26.12 29.21
C ASN A 268 -93.16 -24.68 29.35
N GLU A 269 -92.71 -24.27 30.54
CA GLU A 269 -92.02 -23.00 30.77
C GLU A 269 -90.54 -23.03 30.35
N SER A 270 -89.81 -24.11 30.67
CA SER A 270 -88.36 -24.18 30.49
C SER A 270 -87.92 -24.48 29.07
N ILE A 271 -88.65 -25.31 28.31
CA ILE A 271 -88.25 -25.67 26.95
C ILE A 271 -88.29 -24.47 25.98
N PRO A 272 -89.30 -23.59 25.98
CA PRO A 272 -89.27 -22.38 25.14
C PRO A 272 -88.08 -21.47 25.46
N ILE A 273 -87.71 -21.36 26.73
CA ILE A 273 -86.52 -20.60 27.16
C ILE A 273 -85.26 -21.26 26.61
N ILE A 274 -85.13 -22.59 26.74
CA ILE A 274 -84.01 -23.37 26.17
C ILE A 274 -83.94 -23.19 24.65
N ASN A 275 -85.08 -23.25 23.95
CA ASN A 275 -85.15 -23.03 22.51
C ASN A 275 -84.67 -21.62 22.13
N THR A 276 -85.16 -20.60 22.84
CA THR A 276 -84.76 -19.20 22.60
C THR A 276 -83.26 -19.00 22.82
N TYR A 277 -82.69 -19.63 23.86
CA TYR A 277 -81.24 -19.61 24.11
C TYR A 277 -80.47 -20.37 23.02
N PHE A 278 -80.96 -21.53 22.58
CA PHE A 278 -80.35 -22.31 21.49
C PHE A 278 -80.38 -21.55 20.17
N GLU A 279 -81.50 -20.94 19.81
CA GLU A 279 -81.65 -20.12 18.61
C GLU A 279 -80.69 -18.94 18.63
N LYS A 280 -80.69 -18.14 19.71
CA LYS A 280 -79.75 -17.01 19.86
C LYS A 280 -78.29 -17.44 19.84
N SER A 281 -77.95 -18.53 20.52
CA SER A 281 -76.58 -19.06 20.55
C SER A 281 -76.17 -19.56 19.17
N ASN A 282 -77.07 -20.20 18.43
CA ASN A 282 -76.80 -20.70 17.07
C ASN A 282 -76.63 -19.55 16.08
N GLU A 283 -77.45 -18.51 16.19
CA GLU A 283 -77.38 -17.34 15.31
C GLU A 283 -76.10 -16.54 15.58
N ALA A 284 -75.74 -16.33 16.84
CA ALA A 284 -74.46 -15.73 17.23
C ALA A 284 -73.26 -16.56 16.75
N PHE A 285 -73.29 -17.88 16.97
CA PHE A 285 -72.24 -18.79 16.52
C PHE A 285 -72.09 -18.77 14.99
N LYS A 286 -73.19 -18.76 14.24
CA LYS A 286 -73.19 -18.69 12.78
C LYS A 286 -72.56 -17.39 12.27
N ILE A 287 -72.88 -16.27 12.90
CA ILE A 287 -72.33 -14.95 12.53
C ILE A 287 -70.83 -14.92 12.85
N GLU A 288 -70.42 -15.20 14.10
CA GLU A 288 -69.01 -15.13 14.50
C GLU A 288 -68.14 -16.11 13.70
N VAL A 289 -68.53 -17.38 13.61
CA VAL A 289 -67.76 -18.39 12.87
C VAL A 289 -67.73 -18.05 11.37
N GLY A 290 -68.83 -17.53 10.81
CA GLY A 290 -68.88 -17.06 9.43
C GLY A 290 -67.92 -15.91 9.16
N GLU A 291 -67.86 -14.92 10.05
CA GLU A 291 -66.93 -13.79 9.93
C GLU A 291 -65.47 -14.23 10.06
N TYR A 292 -65.14 -15.06 11.06
CA TYR A 292 -63.78 -15.59 11.22
C TYR A 292 -63.36 -16.45 10.03
N LEU A 293 -64.23 -17.32 9.52
CA LEU A 293 -63.92 -18.13 8.33
C LEU A 293 -63.75 -17.26 7.09
N ASN A 294 -64.54 -16.20 6.94
CA ASN A 294 -64.39 -15.29 5.81
C ASN A 294 -63.07 -14.49 5.90
N GLN A 295 -62.70 -13.98 7.08
CA GLN A 295 -61.41 -13.33 7.29
C GLN A 295 -60.24 -14.30 7.01
N PHE A 296 -60.34 -15.54 7.51
CA PHE A 296 -59.33 -16.56 7.28
C PHE A 296 -59.22 -16.92 5.79
N LYS A 297 -60.36 -17.03 5.09
CA LYS A 297 -60.40 -17.28 3.64
C LYS A 297 -59.74 -16.15 2.85
N MET A 298 -60.01 -14.90 3.20
CA MET A 298 -59.34 -13.74 2.59
C MET A 298 -57.83 -13.78 2.82
N MET A 299 -57.40 -14.07 4.05
CA MET A 299 -55.97 -14.22 4.39
C MET A 299 -55.31 -15.33 3.56
N VAL A 300 -55.96 -16.48 3.41
CA VAL A 300 -55.45 -17.61 2.60
C VAL A 300 -55.39 -17.24 1.11
N TYR A 301 -56.37 -16.50 0.58
CA TYR A 301 -56.29 -15.99 -0.80
C TYR A 301 -55.14 -15.01 -0.99
N SER A 302 -54.97 -14.04 -0.08
CA SER A 302 -53.84 -13.10 -0.12
C SER A 302 -52.50 -13.83 -0.06
N LEU A 303 -52.38 -14.87 0.77
CA LEU A 303 -51.18 -15.70 0.85
C LEU A 303 -50.98 -16.55 -0.43
N LYS A 304 -52.06 -17.06 -1.02
CA LYS A 304 -52.01 -17.81 -2.28
C LYS A 304 -51.51 -16.96 -3.45
N GLU A 305 -51.78 -15.66 -3.47
CA GLU A 305 -51.22 -14.73 -4.47
C GLU A 305 -49.80 -14.28 -4.13
N CYS A 306 -49.54 -13.96 -2.86
CA CYS A 306 -48.25 -13.42 -2.41
C CYS A 306 -47.11 -14.45 -2.50
N VAL A 307 -47.35 -15.72 -2.16
CA VAL A 307 -46.29 -16.75 -2.17
C VAL A 307 -45.70 -16.98 -3.58
N PRO A 308 -46.49 -17.18 -4.64
CA PRO A 308 -45.97 -17.23 -6.01
C PRO A 308 -45.21 -15.96 -6.41
N GLU A 309 -45.70 -14.79 -6.00
CA GLU A 309 -45.08 -13.51 -6.32
C GLU A 309 -43.69 -13.40 -5.68
N VAL A 310 -43.58 -13.67 -4.38
CA VAL A 310 -42.32 -13.72 -3.64
C VAL A 310 -41.37 -14.75 -4.25
N ASN A 311 -41.86 -15.94 -4.60
CA ASN A 311 -41.05 -16.97 -5.26
C ASN A 311 -40.53 -16.49 -6.62
N SER A 312 -41.36 -15.78 -7.39
CA SER A 312 -40.95 -15.20 -8.68
C SER A 312 -39.90 -14.10 -8.51
N TYR A 313 -40.03 -13.24 -7.50
CA TYR A 313 -39.06 -12.21 -7.18
C TYR A 313 -37.75 -12.80 -6.66
N LEU A 314 -37.80 -13.84 -5.82
CA LEU A 314 -36.64 -14.61 -5.39
C LEU A 314 -35.89 -15.19 -6.59
N LEU A 315 -36.58 -15.90 -7.48
CA LEU A 315 -35.97 -16.47 -8.69
C LEU A 315 -35.34 -15.40 -9.59
N LYS A 316 -36.03 -14.26 -9.80
CA LYS A 316 -35.47 -13.14 -10.57
C LYS A 316 -34.25 -12.53 -9.88
N SER A 317 -34.30 -12.37 -8.56
CA SER A 317 -33.21 -11.83 -7.75
C SER A 317 -31.98 -12.74 -7.80
N THR A 318 -32.16 -14.06 -7.61
CA THR A 318 -31.13 -15.09 -7.77
C THR A 318 -30.48 -15.01 -9.14
N ARG A 319 -31.27 -15.03 -10.23
CA ARG A 319 -30.72 -14.92 -11.59
C ARG A 319 -29.92 -13.64 -11.81
N ARG A 320 -30.42 -12.51 -11.31
CA ARG A 320 -29.74 -11.22 -11.42
C ARG A 320 -28.45 -11.22 -10.61
N PHE A 321 -28.45 -11.82 -9.42
CA PHE A 321 -27.26 -11.98 -8.59
C PHE A 321 -26.22 -12.85 -9.30
N ASP A 322 -26.61 -14.01 -9.82
CA ASP A 322 -25.73 -14.92 -10.58
C ASP A 322 -25.10 -14.23 -11.79
N GLN A 323 -25.90 -13.49 -12.56
CA GLN A 323 -25.39 -12.70 -13.69
C GLN A 323 -24.41 -11.62 -13.24
N THR A 324 -24.72 -10.92 -12.15
CA THR A 324 -23.84 -9.86 -11.62
C THR A 324 -22.53 -10.46 -11.11
N LEU A 325 -22.59 -11.58 -10.40
CA LEU A 325 -21.42 -12.26 -9.86
C LEU A 325 -20.55 -12.86 -10.97
N SER A 326 -21.17 -13.43 -12.01
CA SER A 326 -20.48 -13.92 -13.21
C SER A 326 -19.77 -12.78 -13.95
N ASN A 327 -20.47 -11.66 -14.18
CA ASN A 327 -19.88 -10.48 -14.82
C ASN A 327 -18.72 -9.91 -13.99
N PHE A 328 -18.90 -9.77 -12.68
CA PHE A 328 -17.84 -9.33 -11.77
C PHE A 328 -16.62 -10.26 -11.82
N THR A 329 -16.84 -11.57 -11.80
CA THR A 329 -15.76 -12.56 -11.89
C THR A 329 -14.99 -12.45 -13.21
N SER A 330 -15.72 -12.31 -14.32
CA SER A 330 -15.11 -12.16 -15.66
C SER A 330 -14.34 -10.85 -15.80
N GLU A 331 -14.89 -9.75 -15.29
CA GLU A 331 -14.23 -8.44 -15.32
C GLU A 331 -12.99 -8.39 -14.44
N LEU A 332 -13.04 -9.03 -13.27
CA LEU A 332 -11.91 -9.19 -12.37
C LEU A 332 -10.81 -10.07 -13.01
N GLU A 333 -11.17 -11.20 -13.63
CA GLU A 333 -10.23 -12.05 -14.36
C GLU A 333 -9.53 -11.28 -15.49
N SER A 334 -10.30 -10.53 -16.28
CA SER A 334 -9.79 -9.67 -17.34
C SER A 334 -8.82 -8.62 -16.79
N THR A 335 -9.20 -7.94 -15.70
CA THR A 335 -8.38 -6.91 -15.05
C THR A 335 -7.07 -7.48 -14.52
N LEU A 336 -7.12 -8.64 -13.86
CA LEU A 336 -5.92 -9.33 -13.37
C LEU A 336 -4.98 -9.75 -14.51
N LYS A 337 -5.54 -10.25 -15.61
CA LYS A 337 -4.78 -10.61 -16.81
C LYS A 337 -4.12 -9.38 -17.42
N GLN A 338 -4.85 -8.28 -17.53
CA GLN A 338 -4.34 -7.02 -18.09
C GLN A 338 -3.26 -6.41 -17.20
N ASN A 339 -3.44 -6.45 -15.87
CA ASN A 339 -2.44 -6.03 -14.91
C ASN A 339 -1.16 -6.89 -15.02
N THR A 340 -1.32 -8.21 -15.12
CA THR A 340 -0.19 -9.14 -15.33
C THR A 340 0.59 -8.81 -16.60
N ILE A 341 -0.10 -8.54 -17.71
CA ILE A 341 0.54 -8.12 -18.97
C ILE A 341 1.28 -6.79 -18.80
N SER A 342 0.63 -5.80 -18.17
CA SER A 342 1.22 -4.47 -17.93
C SER A 342 2.48 -4.55 -17.08
N MET A 343 2.45 -5.28 -15.96
CA MET A 343 3.62 -5.53 -15.11
C MET A 343 4.73 -6.27 -15.85
N ASN A 344 4.40 -7.28 -16.66
CA ASN A 344 5.41 -7.98 -17.46
C ASN A 344 6.11 -7.05 -18.45
N ASN A 345 5.36 -6.16 -19.09
CA ASN A 345 5.93 -5.13 -19.96
C ASN A 345 6.83 -4.16 -19.16
N GLN A 346 6.41 -3.73 -17.97
CA GLN A 346 7.25 -2.90 -17.11
C GLN A 346 8.54 -3.61 -16.70
N LEU A 347 8.48 -4.91 -16.37
CA LEU A 347 9.66 -5.71 -16.07
C LEU A 347 10.60 -5.83 -17.28
N GLU A 348 10.08 -6.00 -18.49
CA GLU A 348 10.91 -5.99 -19.70
C GLU A 348 11.57 -4.63 -19.93
N ILE A 349 10.83 -3.53 -19.74
CA ILE A 349 11.37 -2.16 -19.85
C ILE A 349 12.50 -1.97 -18.83
N ILE A 350 12.31 -2.39 -17.58
CA ILE A 350 13.33 -2.31 -16.53
C ILE A 350 14.55 -3.15 -16.92
N LYS A 351 14.37 -4.38 -17.39
CA LYS A 351 15.48 -5.24 -17.85
C LYS A 351 16.26 -4.56 -18.97
N LYS A 352 15.57 -4.08 -20.00
CA LYS A 352 16.20 -3.39 -21.14
C LYS A 352 16.92 -2.12 -20.70
N SER A 353 16.31 -1.33 -19.82
CA SER A 353 16.94 -0.14 -19.24
C SER A 353 18.19 -0.49 -18.44
N SER A 354 18.16 -1.57 -17.66
CA SER A 354 19.32 -2.08 -16.93
C SER A 354 20.44 -2.53 -17.87
N THR A 355 20.11 -3.26 -18.94
CA THR A 355 21.10 -3.66 -19.96
C THR A 355 21.74 -2.44 -20.62
N ASN A 356 20.93 -1.44 -21.00
CA ASN A 356 21.41 -0.20 -21.59
C ASN A 356 22.32 0.58 -20.62
N LEU A 357 21.94 0.66 -19.34
CA LEU A 357 22.79 1.26 -18.30
C LEU A 357 24.11 0.51 -18.16
N ASN A 358 24.10 -0.82 -18.19
CA ASN A 358 25.31 -1.62 -18.11
C ASN A 358 26.25 -1.35 -19.30
N ILE A 359 25.73 -1.33 -20.52
CA ILE A 359 26.50 -0.99 -21.73
C ILE A 359 27.07 0.43 -21.64
N ASN A 360 26.29 1.40 -21.19
CA ASN A 360 26.74 2.79 -21.06
C ASN A 360 27.84 2.93 -20.01
N ILE A 361 27.72 2.24 -18.87
CA ILE A 361 28.75 2.19 -17.84
C ILE A 361 30.02 1.54 -18.40
N GLU A 362 29.90 0.40 -19.10
CA GLU A 362 31.05 -0.30 -19.69
C GLU A 362 31.80 0.59 -20.69
N ASN A 363 31.08 1.27 -21.58
CA ASN A 363 31.66 2.23 -22.53
C ASN A 363 32.33 3.40 -21.79
N SER A 364 31.66 3.98 -20.79
CA SER A 364 32.20 5.10 -20.01
C SER A 364 33.47 4.70 -19.23
N ILE A 365 33.53 3.49 -18.69
CA ILE A 365 34.73 2.99 -18.01
C ILE A 365 35.85 2.74 -19.00
N SER A 366 35.55 2.12 -20.15
CA SER A 366 36.53 1.88 -21.22
C SER A 366 37.16 3.20 -21.70
N ASP A 367 36.34 4.21 -21.95
CA ASP A 367 36.80 5.54 -22.35
C ASP A 367 37.59 6.24 -21.25
N SER A 368 37.14 6.13 -19.99
CA SER A 368 37.86 6.71 -18.84
C SER A 368 39.22 6.04 -18.64
N THR A 369 39.29 4.71 -18.76
CA THR A 369 40.54 3.95 -18.67
C THR A 369 41.51 4.37 -19.76
N LYS A 370 41.05 4.49 -21.02
CA LYS A 370 41.88 5.00 -22.14
C LYS A 370 42.34 6.43 -21.90
N ARG A 371 41.49 7.31 -21.36
CA ARG A 371 41.88 8.69 -21.02
C ARG A 371 42.93 8.72 -19.93
N ILE A 372 42.79 7.93 -18.87
CA ILE A 372 43.79 7.81 -17.80
C ILE A 372 45.09 7.30 -18.39
N GLU A 373 45.07 6.23 -19.20
CA GLU A 373 46.26 5.69 -19.86
C GLU A 373 46.96 6.73 -20.75
N ASN A 374 46.21 7.46 -21.57
CA ASN A 374 46.74 8.52 -22.42
C ASN A 374 47.35 9.67 -21.60
N ILE A 375 46.67 10.10 -20.53
CA ILE A 375 47.17 11.15 -19.63
C ILE A 375 48.44 10.69 -18.94
N THR A 376 48.46 9.46 -18.41
CA THR A 376 49.65 8.89 -17.75
C THR A 376 50.82 8.79 -18.72
N ASN A 377 50.61 8.30 -19.95
CA ASN A 377 51.65 8.20 -20.97
C ASN A 377 52.16 9.57 -21.41
N ALA A 378 51.26 10.53 -21.66
CA ALA A 378 51.64 11.89 -22.04
C ALA A 378 52.42 12.58 -20.91
N THR A 379 51.98 12.42 -19.66
CA THR A 379 52.64 13.01 -18.49
C THR A 379 54.00 12.38 -18.24
N SER A 380 54.13 11.05 -18.32
CA SER A 380 55.41 10.34 -18.25
C SER A 380 56.40 10.83 -19.31
N LYS A 381 55.94 10.99 -20.56
CA LYS A 381 56.77 11.54 -21.65
C LYS A 381 57.18 12.99 -21.36
N GLN A 382 56.26 13.82 -20.86
CA GLN A 382 56.54 15.21 -20.54
C GLN A 382 57.57 15.33 -19.40
N ILE A 383 57.45 14.48 -18.37
CA ILE A 383 58.43 14.39 -17.27
C ILE A 383 59.79 14.01 -17.84
N LYS A 384 59.87 12.98 -18.69
CA LYS A 384 61.14 12.57 -19.31
C LYS A 384 61.81 13.72 -20.08
N ILE A 385 61.05 14.44 -20.91
CA ILE A 385 61.57 15.61 -21.64
C ILE A 385 62.04 16.68 -20.67
N MET A 386 61.29 16.94 -19.59
CA MET A 386 61.66 17.93 -18.59
C MET A 386 62.96 17.57 -17.87
N VAL A 387 63.18 16.29 -17.57
CA VAL A 387 64.42 15.77 -16.98
C VAL A 387 65.59 15.94 -17.94
N GLU A 388 65.43 15.58 -19.22
CA GLU A 388 66.47 15.77 -20.26
C GLU A 388 66.82 17.26 -20.47
N ASP A 389 65.84 18.15 -20.41
CA ASP A 389 66.07 19.59 -20.52
C ASP A 389 66.73 20.16 -19.26
N MET A 390 66.36 19.68 -18.07
CA MET A 390 67.06 20.01 -16.82
C MET A 390 68.52 19.60 -16.87
N GLU A 391 68.82 18.37 -17.31
CA GLU A 391 70.18 17.86 -17.45
C GLU A 391 71.01 18.76 -18.37
N LYS A 392 70.47 19.14 -19.53
CA LYS A 392 71.15 20.09 -20.45
C LYS A 392 71.38 21.46 -19.84
N ILE A 393 70.43 21.98 -19.07
CA ILE A 393 70.57 23.27 -18.38
C ILE A 393 71.65 23.18 -17.30
N PHE A 394 71.69 22.09 -16.54
CA PHE A 394 72.71 21.85 -15.52
C PHE A 394 74.10 21.75 -16.15
N THR A 395 74.28 20.97 -17.22
CA THR A 395 75.56 20.87 -17.94
C THR A 395 76.00 22.24 -18.44
N ARG A 396 75.10 23.01 -19.09
CA ARG A 396 75.42 24.37 -19.53
C ARG A 396 75.80 25.32 -18.39
N LYS A 397 75.17 25.18 -17.22
CA LYS A 397 75.50 25.99 -16.05
C LYS A 397 76.84 25.59 -15.45
N ILE A 398 77.18 24.30 -15.44
CA ILE A 398 78.50 23.80 -15.04
C ILE A 398 79.57 24.30 -16.01
N ASP A 399 79.36 24.17 -17.32
CA ASP A 399 80.31 24.66 -18.33
C ASP A 399 80.55 26.18 -18.19
N LYS A 400 79.48 26.94 -17.99
CA LYS A 400 79.58 28.40 -17.78
C LYS A 400 80.21 28.75 -16.44
N LEU A 401 80.01 27.93 -15.42
CA LEU A 401 80.67 28.09 -14.12
C LEU A 401 82.18 27.85 -14.27
N ASP A 402 82.58 26.82 -15.00
CA ASP A 402 83.98 26.51 -15.29
C ASP A 402 84.64 27.64 -16.10
N GLU A 403 83.99 28.16 -17.14
CA GLU A 403 84.49 29.30 -17.93
C GLU A 403 84.68 30.56 -17.06
N VAL A 404 83.73 30.85 -16.17
CA VAL A 404 83.82 31.98 -15.24
C VAL A 404 84.90 31.76 -14.19
N LEU A 405 85.02 30.56 -13.64
CA LEU A 405 86.06 30.19 -12.68
C LEU A 405 87.44 30.29 -13.32
N GLU A 406 87.62 29.79 -14.54
CA GLU A 406 88.88 29.86 -15.28
C GLU A 406 89.28 31.31 -15.58
N MET A 407 88.32 32.13 -16.03
CA MET A 407 88.53 33.55 -16.28
C MET A 407 88.92 34.30 -15.00
N GLU A 408 88.23 34.06 -13.88
CA GLU A 408 88.48 34.76 -12.62
C GLU A 408 89.76 34.27 -11.91
N LEU A 409 90.08 32.97 -12.02
CA LEU A 409 91.38 32.42 -11.61
C LEU A 409 92.52 33.04 -12.42
N THR A 410 92.38 33.11 -13.75
CA THR A 410 93.40 33.71 -14.63
C THR A 410 93.59 35.20 -14.32
N LYS A 411 92.49 35.93 -14.11
CA LYS A 411 92.52 37.34 -13.74
C LYS A 411 93.15 37.55 -12.36
N SER A 412 92.84 36.69 -11.39
CA SER A 412 93.45 36.71 -10.06
C SER A 412 94.94 36.38 -10.10
N LEU A 413 95.35 35.34 -10.85
CA LEU A 413 96.75 34.96 -11.06
C LEU A 413 97.54 36.05 -11.78
N SER A 414 96.95 36.69 -12.79
CA SER A 414 97.56 37.82 -13.51
C SER A 414 97.70 39.05 -12.62
N SER A 415 96.67 39.38 -11.83
CA SER A 415 96.73 40.45 -10.83
C SER A 415 97.79 40.18 -9.76
N LEU A 416 97.85 38.93 -9.25
CA LEU A 416 98.87 38.49 -8.30
C LEU A 416 100.27 38.58 -8.91
N GLY A 417 100.44 38.14 -10.16
CA GLY A 417 101.68 38.24 -10.91
C GLY A 417 102.14 39.69 -11.09
N ASN A 418 101.22 40.60 -11.44
CA ASN A 418 101.51 42.03 -11.52
C ASN A 418 101.89 42.62 -10.16
N GLN A 419 101.20 42.25 -9.08
CA GLN A 419 101.56 42.69 -7.73
C GLN A 419 102.93 42.16 -7.31
N LEU A 420 103.25 40.90 -7.60
CA LEU A 420 104.58 40.30 -7.35
C LEU A 420 105.69 40.96 -8.18
N ALA A 421 105.41 41.32 -9.43
CA ALA A 421 106.32 42.07 -10.29
C ALA A 421 106.56 43.48 -9.71
N THR A 422 105.50 44.18 -9.33
CA THR A 422 105.57 45.51 -8.70
C THR A 422 106.32 45.47 -7.37
N ILE A 423 106.10 44.43 -6.55
CA ILE A 423 106.82 44.21 -5.30
C ILE A 423 108.30 43.90 -5.58
N SER A 424 108.61 43.05 -6.57
CA SER A 424 109.99 42.74 -6.96
C SER A 424 110.73 43.97 -7.49
N GLU A 425 110.04 44.81 -8.26
CA GLU A 425 110.57 46.05 -8.82
C GLU A 425 110.80 47.10 -7.71
N ARG A 426 109.88 47.20 -6.74
CA ARG A 426 110.09 47.99 -5.51
C ARG A 426 111.21 47.42 -4.63
N PHE A 427 111.31 46.10 -4.48
CA PHE A 427 112.40 45.45 -3.74
C PHE A 427 113.75 45.74 -4.41
N ALA A 428 113.85 45.59 -5.72
CA ALA A 428 115.05 45.97 -6.46
C ALA A 428 115.36 47.46 -6.29
N SER A 429 114.36 48.33 -6.39
CA SER A 429 114.49 49.79 -6.21
C SER A 429 114.90 50.19 -4.79
N ASP A 430 114.37 49.56 -3.75
CA ASP A 430 114.63 49.93 -2.35
C ASP A 430 115.95 49.37 -1.84
N TYR A 431 116.35 48.19 -2.33
CA TYR A 431 117.60 47.54 -1.91
C TYR A 431 118.81 47.90 -2.77
N THR A 432 118.65 48.42 -4.00
CA THR A 432 119.79 48.92 -4.80
C THR A 432 120.51 50.10 -4.11
N PRO A 433 119.81 51.15 -3.63
CA PRO A 433 120.44 52.23 -2.86
C PRO A 433 121.00 51.77 -1.52
N LEU A 434 120.39 50.76 -0.89
CA LEU A 434 120.87 50.19 0.37
C LEU A 434 122.16 49.37 0.16
N ALA A 435 122.24 48.61 -0.93
CA ALA A 435 123.43 47.89 -1.36
C ALA A 435 124.55 48.87 -1.76
N ASP A 436 124.22 49.96 -2.44
CA ASP A 436 125.17 51.03 -2.77
C ASP A 436 125.66 51.75 -1.51
N LYS A 437 124.79 52.06 -0.54
CA LYS A 437 125.21 52.60 0.76
C LYS A 437 126.05 51.62 1.58
N LEU A 438 125.75 50.32 1.54
CA LEU A 438 126.59 49.28 2.14
C LEU A 438 127.97 49.24 1.48
N ARG A 439 128.03 49.40 0.15
CA ARG A 439 129.28 49.52 -0.60
C ARG A 439 130.06 50.77 -0.19
N GLU A 440 129.38 51.89 -0.01
CA GLU A 440 129.95 53.18 0.43
C GLU A 440 130.51 53.09 1.87
N VAL A 441 129.82 52.42 2.79
CA VAL A 441 130.31 52.14 4.16
C VAL A 441 131.52 51.21 4.14
N VAL A 442 131.54 50.21 3.27
CA VAL A 442 132.69 49.29 3.10
C VAL A 442 133.90 50.01 2.50
N GLU A 443 133.71 50.96 1.58
CA GLU A 443 134.80 51.80 1.06
C GLU A 443 135.29 52.84 2.08
N LEU A 444 134.39 53.43 2.89
CA LEU A 444 134.77 54.28 4.02
C LEU A 444 135.54 53.51 5.11
N SER A 445 135.28 52.20 5.29
CA SER A 445 136.06 51.35 6.21
C SER A 445 137.42 50.91 5.66
N LYS A 446 137.74 51.20 4.39
CA LYS A 446 139.08 50.99 3.82
C LYS A 446 139.98 52.23 3.93
N GLY A 447 139.45 53.32 4.48
CA GLY A 447 140.15 54.60 4.66
C GLY A 447 140.14 55.10 6.10
N VAL A 448 140.33 54.22 7.10
CA VAL A 448 140.79 54.53 8.48
C VAL A 448 141.66 53.38 8.97
#